data_AF-A0A8H3G4I2-F1
#
_entry.id   AF-A0A8H3G4I2-F1
#
_cell.length_a   1.000
_cell.length_b   1.000
_cell.length_c   1.000
_cell.angle_alpha   90.00
_cell.angle_beta   90.00
_cell.angle_gamma   90.00
#
_symmetry.space_group_name_H-M   'P 1'
#
loop_
_entity.id
_entity.type
_entity.pdbx_description
1 polymer ?
#
loop_
_entity_poly.entity_id
_entity_poly.type
_entity_poly.pdbx_seq_one_letter_code
_entity_poly.pdbx_strand_id
1 'polypeptide(L)'
;MTIGDAINSFLDDPDQTTCGLCLYSSAKMYLHWEWKRDSFETSLQWKLYKQAHFDDLKMPTYKVERWHWGQSASVMRWIICFVFFISAWQAGLLLFFMSTGNTKVKITVDAPVGQHLLPFHLPLFAAAVLSNLPQLLISYVYITFNALFTCMLAGREWMQFAAQRKPLRVTSPVGQQRSTYWLQLPYHYSLPLLALSSVLSWLASQSLFVVRVAVRDERGLLPPGSTISTCGYSPGAIAITMIVGGVIALVTIATGLRRYPAGMPLSGTCSGAISAACHPPADDVDAAVLPLQWGVVSTQDGVGHCSFSSRLVAPPIPGQRYD
;
A
#
# COMPACT_ATOMS: atom_id res chain seq x y z
N MET A 1 2.13 -16.19 -0.15
CA MET A 1 0.79 -16.61 -0.62
C MET A 1 0.20 -15.48 -1.43
N THR A 2 -0.20 -15.77 -2.66
CA THR A 2 -0.87 -14.84 -3.56
C THR A 2 -2.38 -14.97 -3.47
N ILE A 3 -3.12 -13.99 -4.00
CA ILE A 3 -4.59 -14.09 -4.10
C ILE A 3 -4.99 -15.33 -4.90
N GLY A 4 -4.26 -15.64 -5.98
CA GLY A 4 -4.54 -16.83 -6.78
C GLY A 4 -4.33 -18.14 -6.00
N ASP A 5 -3.30 -18.23 -5.14
CA ASP A 5 -3.12 -19.41 -4.28
C ASP A 5 -4.33 -19.63 -3.35
N ALA A 6 -4.86 -18.53 -2.80
CA ALA A 6 -6.04 -18.59 -1.94
C ALA A 6 -7.29 -18.99 -2.72
N ILE A 7 -7.53 -18.40 -3.89
CA ILE A 7 -8.66 -18.77 -4.76
C ILE A 7 -8.55 -20.24 -5.17
N ASN A 8 -7.36 -20.69 -5.57
CA ASN A 8 -7.13 -22.09 -5.94
C ASN A 8 -7.51 -23.03 -4.80
N SER A 9 -7.02 -22.76 -3.59
CA SER A 9 -7.33 -23.57 -2.41
C SER A 9 -8.82 -23.61 -2.08
N PHE A 10 -9.52 -22.48 -2.14
CA PHE A 10 -10.95 -22.42 -1.81
C PHE A 10 -11.87 -22.95 -2.92
N LEU A 11 -11.39 -23.00 -4.17
CA LEU A 11 -12.13 -23.67 -5.25
C LEU A 11 -12.01 -25.19 -5.15
N ASP A 12 -10.84 -25.70 -4.72
CA ASP A 12 -10.61 -27.12 -4.51
C ASP A 12 -11.34 -27.64 -3.25
N ASP A 13 -11.36 -26.85 -2.18
CA ASP A 13 -12.05 -27.15 -0.91
C ASP A 13 -12.83 -25.92 -0.39
N PRO A 14 -14.10 -25.73 -0.83
CA PRO A 14 -14.93 -24.59 -0.42
C PRO A 14 -15.29 -24.59 1.07
N ASP A 15 -14.98 -23.50 1.77
CA ASP A 15 -15.31 -23.36 3.20
C ASP A 15 -16.80 -23.08 3.42
N GLN A 16 -17.50 -24.08 3.95
CA GLN A 16 -18.94 -24.03 4.26
C GLN A 16 -19.33 -22.86 5.17
N THR A 17 -18.44 -22.34 6.02
CA THR A 17 -18.75 -21.22 6.92
C THR A 17 -18.97 -19.89 6.20
N THR A 18 -18.54 -19.82 4.94
CA THR A 18 -18.65 -18.64 4.06
C THR A 18 -19.69 -18.79 2.95
N CYS A 19 -20.38 -19.93 2.88
CA CYS A 19 -21.48 -20.14 1.94
C CYS A 19 -22.62 -19.14 2.22
N GLY A 20 -23.24 -18.61 1.17
CA GLY A 20 -24.27 -17.57 1.31
C GLY A 20 -23.74 -16.14 1.41
N LEU A 21 -22.42 -15.93 1.37
CA LEU A 21 -21.80 -14.62 1.63
C LEU A 21 -21.13 -14.01 0.38
N CYS A 22 -21.51 -14.44 -0.83
CA CYS A 22 -20.81 -14.09 -2.07
C CYS A 22 -20.71 -12.58 -2.39
N LEU A 23 -21.58 -11.74 -1.80
CA LEU A 23 -21.57 -10.28 -1.95
C LEU A 23 -20.77 -9.54 -0.87
N TYR A 24 -20.11 -10.26 0.03
CA TYR A 24 -19.40 -9.66 1.15
C TYR A 24 -18.05 -9.08 0.73
N SER A 25 -17.88 -7.77 0.96
CA SER A 25 -16.56 -7.15 0.96
C SER A 25 -15.78 -7.51 2.22
N SER A 26 -14.47 -7.27 2.23
CA SER A 26 -13.65 -7.48 3.43
C SER A 26 -14.17 -6.76 4.66
N ALA A 27 -14.67 -5.53 4.49
CA ALA A 27 -15.30 -4.76 5.56
C ALA A 27 -16.57 -5.45 6.08
N LYS A 28 -17.46 -5.91 5.20
CA LYS A 28 -18.68 -6.63 5.60
C LYS A 28 -18.35 -7.97 6.29
N MET A 29 -17.32 -8.68 5.82
CA MET A 29 -16.88 -9.95 6.39
C MET A 29 -16.35 -9.76 7.81
N TYR A 30 -15.53 -8.72 8.03
CA TYR A 30 -15.07 -8.35 9.37
C TYR A 30 -16.24 -8.11 10.33
N LEU A 31 -17.24 -7.33 9.90
CA LEU A 31 -18.44 -7.04 10.71
C LEU A 31 -19.26 -8.31 10.99
N HIS A 32 -19.39 -9.23 10.03
CA HIS A 32 -20.10 -10.50 10.22
C HIS A 32 -19.42 -11.43 11.22
N TRP A 33 -18.09 -11.55 11.18
CA TRP A 33 -17.38 -12.35 12.17
C TRP A 33 -17.40 -11.73 13.56
N GLU A 34 -17.27 -10.40 13.66
CA GLU A 34 -17.49 -9.72 14.94
C GLU A 34 -18.91 -9.97 15.47
N TRP A 35 -19.92 -9.97 14.59
CA TRP A 35 -21.30 -10.30 14.96
C TRP A 35 -21.43 -11.72 15.53
N LYS A 36 -20.78 -12.72 14.91
CA LYS A 36 -20.77 -14.12 15.39
C LYS A 36 -19.99 -14.30 16.69
N ARG A 37 -18.94 -13.50 16.91
CA ARG A 37 -18.05 -13.61 18.07
C ARG A 37 -18.64 -13.02 19.35
N ASP A 38 -19.67 -12.18 19.24
CA ASP A 38 -20.11 -11.36 20.37
C ASP A 38 -20.95 -12.14 21.41
N SER A 39 -20.26 -12.57 22.47
CA SER A 39 -20.82 -13.12 23.71
C SER A 39 -20.68 -12.17 24.91
N PHE A 40 -20.13 -10.95 24.79
CA PHE A 40 -19.83 -10.11 25.97
C PHE A 40 -19.73 -8.60 25.69
N GLU A 41 -20.52 -7.82 26.46
CA GLU A 41 -20.42 -6.37 26.71
C GLU A 41 -20.03 -5.47 25.53
N THR A 42 -20.87 -5.41 24.50
CA THR A 42 -20.74 -4.39 23.45
C THR A 42 -21.37 -3.05 23.82
N SER A 43 -20.68 -1.96 23.46
CA SER A 43 -21.09 -0.57 23.73
C SER A 43 -22.47 -0.26 23.11
N LEU A 44 -23.23 0.68 23.70
CA LEU A 44 -24.57 1.04 23.22
C LEU A 44 -24.57 1.51 21.76
N GLN A 45 -23.54 2.26 21.34
CA GLN A 45 -23.36 2.69 19.96
C GLN A 45 -23.23 1.51 18.99
N TRP A 46 -22.54 0.44 19.42
CA TRP A 46 -22.35 -0.73 18.59
C TRP A 46 -23.63 -1.56 18.45
N LYS A 47 -24.45 -1.62 19.49
CA LYS A 47 -25.80 -2.24 19.43
C LYS A 47 -26.73 -1.51 18.47
N LEU A 48 -26.72 -0.17 18.48
CA LEU A 48 -27.52 0.65 17.58
C LEU A 48 -27.07 0.50 16.11
N TYR A 49 -25.76 0.50 15.86
CA TYR A 49 -25.22 0.24 14.54
C TYR A 49 -25.60 -1.15 14.01
N LYS A 50 -25.48 -2.18 14.87
CA LYS A 50 -25.84 -3.58 14.59
C LYS A 50 -27.31 -3.71 14.22
N GLN A 51 -28.20 -3.00 14.91
CA GLN A 51 -29.63 -3.03 14.63
C GLN A 51 -29.98 -2.30 13.32
N ALA A 52 -29.29 -1.19 13.02
CA ALA A 52 -29.52 -0.43 11.79
C ALA A 52 -29.04 -1.15 10.51
N HIS A 53 -28.05 -2.05 10.61
CA HIS A 53 -27.46 -2.76 9.45
C HIS A 53 -27.79 -4.25 9.44
N PHE A 54 -28.73 -4.71 10.27
CA PHE A 54 -29.07 -6.12 10.42
C PHE A 54 -29.55 -6.75 9.10
N ASP A 55 -30.44 -6.06 8.38
CA ASP A 55 -31.01 -6.57 7.13
C ASP A 55 -29.96 -6.63 6.00
N ASP A 56 -29.09 -5.62 5.91
CA ASP A 56 -28.01 -5.54 4.93
C ASP A 56 -26.91 -6.60 5.16
N LEU A 57 -26.72 -7.06 6.40
CA LEU A 57 -25.83 -8.18 6.74
C LEU A 57 -26.51 -9.52 6.46
N LYS A 58 -27.75 -9.72 6.92
CA LYS A 58 -28.37 -11.05 6.84
C LYS A 58 -28.76 -11.46 5.41
N MET A 59 -29.11 -10.49 4.55
CA MET A 59 -29.53 -10.73 3.17
C MET A 59 -29.05 -9.60 2.25
N PRO A 60 -27.76 -9.56 1.86
CA PRO A 60 -27.24 -8.46 1.06
C PRO A 60 -27.90 -8.44 -0.33
N THR A 61 -28.44 -7.28 -0.70
CA THR A 61 -28.82 -7.01 -2.09
C THR A 61 -27.61 -6.51 -2.87
N TYR A 62 -27.47 -6.92 -4.12
CA TYR A 62 -26.39 -6.45 -4.96
C TYR A 62 -26.53 -4.95 -5.23
N LYS A 63 -25.49 -4.20 -4.88
CA LYS A 63 -25.35 -2.77 -5.17
C LYS A 63 -24.10 -2.60 -6.03
N VAL A 64 -24.20 -1.78 -7.08
CA VAL A 64 -23.03 -1.49 -7.94
C VAL A 64 -22.08 -0.58 -7.19
N GLU A 65 -21.09 -1.17 -6.55
CA GLU A 65 -20.05 -0.44 -5.84
C GLU A 65 -18.89 -0.11 -6.80
N ARG A 66 -18.45 1.16 -6.78
CA ARG A 66 -17.31 1.64 -7.56
C ARG A 66 -16.17 1.96 -6.61
N TRP A 67 -15.17 1.10 -6.62
CA TRP A 67 -14.01 1.20 -5.74
C TRP A 67 -12.86 1.95 -6.44
N HIS A 68 -12.14 2.77 -5.68
CA HIS A 68 -10.87 3.36 -6.10
C HIS A 68 -9.70 2.49 -5.63
N TRP A 69 -8.55 2.63 -6.30
CA TRP A 69 -7.39 1.79 -6.03
C TRP A 69 -6.93 1.88 -4.58
N GLY A 70 -6.90 3.10 -4.04
CA GLY A 70 -6.48 3.38 -2.68
C GLY A 70 -7.35 2.72 -1.60
N GLN A 71 -8.61 2.37 -1.91
CA GLN A 71 -9.52 1.70 -0.96
C GLN A 71 -9.17 0.23 -0.74
N SER A 72 -8.31 -0.36 -1.58
CA SER A 72 -7.79 -1.72 -1.35
C SER A 72 -6.72 -1.77 -0.25
N ALA A 73 -6.15 -0.62 0.13
CA ALA A 73 -5.23 -0.50 1.25
C ALA A 73 -5.96 0.06 2.48
N SER A 74 -5.58 -0.40 3.67
CA SER A 74 -6.12 0.15 4.92
C SER A 74 -5.77 1.64 5.07
N VAL A 75 -6.71 2.42 5.58
CA VAL A 75 -6.52 3.85 5.91
C VAL A 75 -5.31 4.05 6.82
N MET A 76 -5.05 3.12 7.74
CA MET A 76 -3.89 3.18 8.63
C MET A 76 -2.56 3.14 7.87
N ARG A 77 -2.48 2.38 6.77
CA ARG A 77 -1.26 2.33 5.93
C ARG A 77 -1.02 3.66 5.21
N TRP A 78 -2.09 4.30 4.74
CA TRP A 78 -2.02 5.65 4.17
C TRP A 78 -1.56 6.67 5.22
N ILE A 79 -2.16 6.66 6.41
CA ILE A 79 -1.80 7.57 7.50
C ILE A 79 -0.32 7.40 7.87
N ILE A 80 0.12 6.18 8.15
CA ILE A 80 1.52 5.90 8.52
C ILE A 80 2.46 6.40 7.41
N CYS A 81 2.22 6.03 6.15
CA CYS A 81 3.06 6.42 5.03
C CYS A 81 3.18 7.96 4.91
N PHE A 82 2.05 8.68 4.94
CA PHE A 82 2.04 10.12 4.74
C PHE A 82 2.51 10.91 5.97
N VAL A 83 2.34 10.40 7.19
CA VAL A 83 2.90 11.03 8.39
C VAL A 83 4.43 11.03 8.34
N PHE A 84 5.07 9.91 7.99
CA PHE A 84 6.52 9.85 7.84
C PHE A 84 7.03 10.65 6.64
N PHE A 85 6.28 10.67 5.54
CA PHE A 85 6.61 11.51 4.39
C PHE A 85 6.53 13.00 4.74
N ILE A 86 5.44 13.45 5.37
CA ILE A 86 5.24 14.85 5.76
C ILE A 86 6.27 15.28 6.79
N SER A 87 6.62 14.44 7.78
CA SER A 87 7.63 14.79 8.78
C SER A 87 9.02 15.00 8.14
N ALA A 88 9.41 14.14 7.20
CA ALA A 88 10.64 14.31 6.42
C ALA A 88 10.59 15.59 5.56
N TRP A 89 9.44 15.87 4.96
CA TRP A 89 9.24 17.06 4.12
C TRP A 89 9.31 18.36 4.93
N GLN A 90 8.71 18.39 6.13
CA GLN A 90 8.79 19.52 7.07
C GLN A 90 10.22 19.75 7.57
N ALA A 91 10.97 18.68 7.87
CA ALA A 91 12.38 18.80 8.26
C ALA A 91 13.23 19.40 7.13
N GLY A 92 13.02 18.96 5.89
CA GLY A 92 13.68 19.55 4.72
C GLY A 92 13.31 21.02 4.52
N LEU A 93 12.02 21.36 4.65
CA LEU A 93 11.53 22.73 4.54
C LEU A 93 12.16 23.66 5.60
N LEU A 94 12.27 23.19 6.84
CA LEU A 94 12.93 23.92 7.93
C LEU A 94 14.41 24.21 7.58
N LEU A 95 15.16 23.21 7.14
CA LEU A 95 16.56 23.38 6.74
C LEU A 95 16.71 24.33 5.56
N PHE A 96 15.77 24.29 4.61
CA PHE A 96 15.74 25.20 3.47
C PHE A 96 15.52 26.67 3.91
N PHE A 97 14.56 26.92 4.80
CA PHE A 97 14.29 28.27 5.31
C PHE A 97 15.39 28.79 6.25
N MET A 98 16.06 27.92 7.01
CA MET A 98 17.23 28.29 7.79
C MET A 98 18.40 28.76 6.90
N SER A 99 18.46 28.29 5.65
CA SER A 99 19.43 28.77 4.67
C SER A 99 19.08 30.16 4.12
N THR A 100 17.82 30.38 3.74
CA THR A 100 17.38 31.64 3.11
C THR A 100 17.49 32.85 4.03
N GLY A 101 17.37 32.65 5.35
CA GLY A 101 17.58 33.69 6.34
C GLY A 101 19.03 34.18 6.46
N ASN A 102 20.01 33.43 5.94
CA ASN A 102 21.43 33.65 6.23
C ASN A 102 22.29 34.14 5.05
N THR A 103 21.79 34.27 3.81
CA THR A 103 22.46 34.96 2.66
C THR A 103 21.65 34.84 1.36
N LYS A 104 22.04 35.57 0.30
CA LYS A 104 21.51 35.37 -1.08
C LYS A 104 21.75 33.91 -1.51
N VAL A 105 20.72 33.08 -1.45
CA VAL A 105 20.78 31.65 -1.78
C VAL A 105 21.27 31.45 -3.20
N LYS A 106 22.48 30.90 -3.36
CA LYS A 106 22.94 30.35 -4.64
C LYS A 106 22.56 28.87 -4.63
N ILE A 107 21.60 28.48 -5.47
CA ILE A 107 21.16 27.08 -5.59
C ILE A 107 22.28 26.30 -6.29
N THR A 108 23.21 25.75 -5.53
CA THR A 108 24.21 24.79 -6.01
C THR A 108 23.99 23.45 -5.30
N VAL A 109 24.19 22.35 -6.03
CA VAL A 109 24.08 20.99 -5.47
C VAL A 109 25.27 20.72 -4.54
N ASP A 110 26.46 21.18 -4.95
CA ASP A 110 27.66 21.21 -4.12
C ASP A 110 27.66 22.48 -3.26
N ALA A 111 27.49 22.31 -1.96
CA ALA A 111 27.64 23.40 -1.00
C ALA A 111 29.14 23.57 -0.67
N PRO A 112 29.72 24.78 -0.79
CA PRO A 112 31.08 25.04 -0.33
C PRO A 112 31.21 24.70 1.16
N VAL A 113 32.20 23.89 1.51
CA VAL A 113 32.46 23.47 2.90
C VAL A 113 32.59 24.73 3.78
N GLY A 114 31.70 24.85 4.77
CA GLY A 114 31.75 25.93 5.79
C GLY A 114 30.65 26.99 5.73
N GLN A 115 29.80 27.04 4.70
CA GLN A 115 28.74 28.07 4.60
C GLN A 115 27.40 27.67 5.23
N HIS A 116 27.05 26.38 5.18
CA HIS A 116 25.77 25.87 5.67
C HIS A 116 26.01 24.74 6.67
N LEU A 117 26.42 25.11 7.88
CA LEU A 117 26.61 24.19 9.00
C LEU A 117 25.44 24.34 9.98
N LEU A 118 25.07 23.24 10.65
CA LEU A 118 24.16 23.33 11.79
C LEU A 118 24.80 24.16 12.91
N PRO A 119 24.01 25.00 13.64
CA PRO A 119 24.53 25.96 14.61
C PRO A 119 25.04 25.32 15.92
N PHE A 120 24.99 23.99 16.02
CA PHE A 120 25.39 23.23 17.20
C PHE A 120 26.46 22.20 16.87
N HIS A 121 27.30 21.91 17.86
CA HIS A 121 28.33 20.88 17.77
C HIS A 121 27.78 19.54 18.24
N LEU A 122 28.21 18.47 17.57
CA LEU A 122 27.83 17.11 17.92
C LEU A 122 29.09 16.26 18.09
N PRO A 123 29.08 15.27 18.99
CA PRO A 123 30.02 14.16 18.91
C PRO A 123 30.01 13.56 17.50
N LEU A 124 31.16 13.13 16.99
CA LEU A 124 31.28 12.59 15.63
C LEU A 124 30.25 11.47 15.35
N PHE A 125 30.03 10.60 16.32
CA PHE A 125 29.02 9.54 16.23
C PHE A 125 27.60 10.09 16.08
N ALA A 126 27.23 11.11 16.87
CA ALA A 126 25.90 11.71 16.79
C ALA A 126 25.69 12.47 15.46
N ALA A 127 26.73 13.15 14.95
CA ALA A 127 26.69 13.77 13.62
C ALA A 127 26.51 12.73 12.52
N ALA A 128 27.23 11.60 12.60
CA ALA A 128 27.08 10.48 11.67
C ALA A 128 25.66 9.92 11.69
N VAL A 129 25.08 9.68 12.88
CA VAL A 129 23.68 9.23 13.00
C VAL A 129 22.71 10.25 12.40
N LEU A 130 22.84 11.53 12.76
CA LEU A 130 21.93 12.59 12.29
C LEU A 130 21.96 12.73 10.76
N SER A 131 23.14 12.69 10.15
CA SER A 131 23.30 12.75 8.69
C SER A 131 22.70 11.56 7.93
N ASN A 132 22.48 10.42 8.62
CA ASN A 132 21.92 9.20 8.04
C ASN A 132 20.42 9.00 8.34
N LEU A 133 19.81 9.81 9.22
CA LEU A 133 18.38 9.74 9.51
C LEU A 133 17.50 9.94 8.26
N PRO A 134 17.79 10.87 7.32
CA PRO A 134 17.02 11.01 6.09
C PRO A 134 16.96 9.71 5.27
N GLN A 135 18.08 8.99 5.15
CA GLN A 135 18.19 7.73 4.40
C GLN A 135 17.37 6.63 5.07
N LEU A 136 17.36 6.57 6.41
CA LEU A 136 16.49 5.65 7.16
C LEU A 136 15.02 5.96 6.93
N LEU A 137 14.62 7.23 7.00
CA LEU A 137 13.25 7.66 6.74
C LEU A 137 12.81 7.33 5.30
N ILE A 138 13.65 7.60 4.30
CA ILE A 138 13.39 7.27 2.89
C ILE A 138 13.20 5.75 2.71
N SER A 139 14.02 4.95 3.38
CA SER A 139 13.91 3.48 3.34
C SER A 139 12.58 2.99 3.92
N TYR A 140 12.15 3.57 5.05
CA TYR A 140 10.85 3.26 5.65
C TYR A 140 9.68 3.69 4.75
N VAL A 141 9.75 4.91 4.21
CA VAL A 141 8.75 5.43 3.26
C VAL A 141 8.67 4.54 2.02
N TYR A 142 9.81 4.04 1.50
CA TYR A 142 9.82 3.08 0.39
C TYR A 142 9.08 1.78 0.73
N ILE A 143 9.31 1.19 1.92
CA ILE A 143 8.62 -0.03 2.34
C ILE A 143 7.11 0.21 2.42
N THR A 144 6.68 1.34 3.00
CA THR A 144 5.25 1.66 3.11
C THR A 144 4.60 1.93 1.74
N PHE A 145 5.29 2.62 0.82
CA PHE A 145 4.82 2.77 -0.56
C PHE A 145 4.71 1.43 -1.28
N ASN A 146 5.72 0.57 -1.16
CA ASN A 146 5.68 -0.77 -1.74
C ASN A 146 4.47 -1.58 -1.22
N ALA A 147 4.20 -1.51 0.08
CA ALA A 147 3.01 -2.12 0.68
C ALA A 147 1.69 -1.54 0.15
N LEU A 148 1.60 -0.22 -0.06
CA LEU A 148 0.42 0.43 -0.65
C LEU A 148 0.20 -0.04 -2.10
N PHE A 149 1.23 0.00 -2.93
CA PHE A 149 1.15 -0.47 -4.32
C PHE A 149 0.80 -1.96 -4.41
N THR A 150 1.33 -2.78 -3.50
CA THR A 150 1.00 -4.21 -3.44
C THR A 150 -0.48 -4.43 -3.18
N CYS A 151 -1.06 -3.71 -2.22
CA CYS A 151 -2.51 -3.75 -1.98
C CYS A 151 -3.32 -3.25 -3.19
N MET A 152 -2.92 -2.14 -3.81
CA MET A 152 -3.64 -1.59 -4.96
C MET A 152 -3.59 -2.53 -6.18
N LEU A 153 -2.47 -3.20 -6.43
CA LEU A 153 -2.37 -4.14 -7.54
C LEU A 153 -3.07 -5.47 -7.24
N ALA A 154 -3.07 -5.91 -5.98
CA ALA A 154 -3.83 -7.07 -5.53
C ALA A 154 -5.34 -6.83 -5.72
N GLY A 155 -5.85 -5.66 -5.31
CA GLY A 155 -7.23 -5.25 -5.58
C GLY A 155 -7.53 -5.15 -7.07
N ARG A 156 -6.58 -4.65 -7.87
CA ARG A 156 -6.72 -4.59 -9.34
C ARG A 156 -6.87 -5.97 -9.95
N GLU A 157 -6.07 -6.93 -9.51
CA GLU A 157 -6.14 -8.33 -9.97
C GLU A 157 -7.49 -8.95 -9.61
N TRP A 158 -7.92 -8.80 -8.35
CA TRP A 158 -9.23 -9.27 -7.88
C TRP A 158 -10.39 -8.72 -8.72
N MET A 159 -10.44 -7.40 -8.89
CA MET A 159 -11.55 -6.74 -9.59
C MET A 159 -11.55 -7.05 -11.10
N GLN A 160 -10.42 -7.46 -11.69
CA GLN A 160 -10.37 -7.83 -13.11
C GLN A 160 -11.22 -9.06 -13.43
N PHE A 161 -11.40 -9.96 -12.47
CA PHE A 161 -12.25 -11.14 -12.65
C PHE A 161 -13.74 -10.81 -12.76
N ALA A 162 -14.16 -9.61 -12.34
CA ALA A 162 -15.54 -9.14 -12.55
C ALA A 162 -15.82 -8.82 -14.03
N ALA A 163 -14.79 -8.37 -14.76
CA ALA A 163 -14.94 -7.84 -16.12
C ALA A 163 -14.42 -8.78 -17.20
N GLN A 164 -13.44 -9.63 -16.88
CA GLN A 164 -12.73 -10.46 -17.86
C GLN A 164 -12.43 -11.83 -17.30
N ARG A 165 -12.61 -12.86 -18.12
CA ARG A 165 -12.17 -14.21 -17.79
C ARG A 165 -10.65 -14.33 -17.86
N LYS A 166 -10.01 -14.79 -16.78
CA LYS A 166 -8.55 -14.86 -16.65
C LYS A 166 -8.09 -16.10 -15.89
N PRO A 167 -6.93 -16.67 -16.21
CA PRO A 167 -6.33 -17.73 -15.40
C PRO A 167 -5.79 -17.18 -14.08
N LEU A 168 -5.78 -18.02 -13.05
CA LEU A 168 -5.18 -17.70 -11.75
C LEU A 168 -3.66 -17.55 -11.84
N ARG A 169 -3.11 -16.65 -11.03
CA ARG A 169 -1.66 -16.56 -10.79
C ARG A 169 -1.32 -17.22 -9.46
N VAL A 170 -0.63 -18.35 -9.52
CA VAL A 170 -0.32 -19.20 -8.36
C VAL A 170 1.16 -19.53 -8.28
N THR A 171 1.62 -19.91 -7.09
CA THR A 171 3.02 -20.21 -6.80
C THR A 171 3.51 -21.45 -7.53
N SER A 172 2.67 -22.48 -7.63
CA SER A 172 2.94 -23.72 -8.36
C SER A 172 1.84 -23.95 -9.40
N PRO A 173 2.02 -23.49 -10.66
CA PRO A 173 0.95 -23.52 -11.65
C PRO A 173 0.67 -24.93 -12.17
N VAL A 174 -0.61 -25.25 -12.34
CA VAL A 174 -1.12 -26.46 -12.98
C VAL A 174 -2.08 -26.07 -14.11
N GLY A 175 -2.07 -26.82 -15.21
CA GLY A 175 -2.99 -26.58 -16.33
C GLY A 175 -2.77 -25.22 -17.03
N GLN A 176 -3.80 -24.37 -17.07
CA GLN A 176 -3.75 -23.06 -17.73
C GLN A 176 -3.39 -21.90 -16.78
N GLN A 177 -3.06 -22.21 -15.51
CA GLN A 177 -2.63 -21.22 -14.54
C GLN A 177 -1.29 -20.58 -14.92
N ARG A 178 -1.03 -19.40 -14.37
CA ARG A 178 0.21 -18.67 -14.57
C ARG A 178 1.04 -18.67 -13.29
N SER A 179 2.36 -18.72 -13.41
CA SER A 179 3.23 -18.53 -12.26
C SER A 179 3.14 -17.10 -11.72
N THR A 180 3.37 -16.93 -10.43
CA THR A 180 3.45 -15.60 -9.80
C THR A 180 4.70 -14.85 -10.27
N TYR A 181 4.75 -13.56 -9.95
CA TYR A 181 5.96 -12.79 -10.14
C TYR A 181 6.99 -13.18 -9.07
N TRP A 182 8.26 -13.29 -9.46
CA TRP A 182 9.35 -13.54 -8.52
C TRP A 182 9.50 -12.43 -7.46
N LEU A 183 9.09 -11.19 -7.82
CA LEU A 183 8.88 -10.08 -6.90
C LEU A 183 7.38 -9.89 -6.66
N GLN A 184 6.96 -9.55 -5.45
CA GLN A 184 5.54 -9.36 -5.08
C GLN A 184 4.76 -8.41 -6.02
N LEU A 185 5.45 -7.48 -6.68
CA LEU A 185 4.93 -6.52 -7.64
C LEU A 185 5.46 -6.82 -9.07
N PRO A 186 4.65 -6.57 -10.12
CA PRO A 186 5.14 -6.59 -11.49
C PRO A 186 6.35 -5.66 -11.68
N TYR A 187 7.33 -6.09 -12.48
CA TYR A 187 8.59 -5.36 -12.72
C TYR A 187 8.41 -3.90 -13.15
N HIS A 188 7.36 -3.60 -13.92
CA HIS A 188 7.06 -2.23 -14.38
C HIS A 188 6.58 -1.29 -13.27
N TYR A 189 6.25 -1.80 -12.08
CA TYR A 189 5.99 -0.98 -10.88
C TYR A 189 7.15 -1.04 -9.88
N SER A 190 7.74 -2.22 -9.67
CA SER A 190 8.83 -2.39 -8.70
C SER A 190 10.14 -1.71 -9.13
N LEU A 191 10.50 -1.76 -10.41
CA LEU A 191 11.74 -1.14 -10.90
C LEU A 191 11.70 0.40 -10.80
N PRO A 192 10.63 1.11 -11.22
CA PRO A 192 10.54 2.55 -11.01
C PRO A 192 10.55 2.94 -9.53
N LEU A 193 9.84 2.19 -8.66
CA LEU A 193 9.84 2.45 -7.22
C LEU A 193 11.24 2.30 -6.61
N LEU A 194 11.96 1.26 -7.00
CA LEU A 194 13.34 1.03 -6.55
C LEU A 194 14.27 2.14 -7.03
N ALA A 195 14.21 2.48 -8.32
CA ALA A 195 15.02 3.54 -8.90
C ALA A 195 14.77 4.90 -8.24
N LEU A 196 13.49 5.26 -8.02
CA LEU A 196 13.12 6.50 -7.34
C LEU A 196 13.60 6.51 -5.88
N SER A 197 13.52 5.39 -5.17
CA SER A 197 14.06 5.27 -3.82
C SER A 197 15.59 5.42 -3.79
N SER A 198 16.31 4.81 -4.74
CA SER A 198 17.76 4.97 -4.86
C SER A 198 18.15 6.41 -5.16
N VAL A 199 17.44 7.09 -6.07
CA VAL A 199 17.66 8.50 -6.39
C VAL A 199 17.40 9.40 -5.19
N LEU A 200 16.30 9.19 -4.46
CA LEU A 200 16.01 9.96 -3.24
C LEU A 200 17.08 9.75 -2.16
N SER A 201 17.52 8.51 -1.94
CA SER A 201 18.59 8.21 -0.98
C SER A 201 19.93 8.84 -1.36
N TRP A 202 20.23 8.89 -2.67
CA TRP A 202 21.40 9.58 -3.17
C TRP A 202 21.29 11.10 -2.98
N LEU A 203 20.16 11.71 -3.33
CA LEU A 203 19.92 13.14 -3.12
C LEU A 203 19.93 13.52 -1.63
N ALA A 204 19.45 12.64 -0.76
CA ALA A 204 19.51 12.83 0.68
C ALA A 204 20.94 12.88 1.22
N SER A 205 21.87 12.08 0.66
CA SER A 205 23.28 12.13 1.04
C SER A 205 23.95 13.45 0.65
N GLN A 206 23.47 14.10 -0.41
CA GLN A 206 23.91 15.45 -0.80
C GLN A 206 23.20 16.55 0.02
N SER A 207 22.04 16.24 0.61
CA SER A 207 21.24 17.20 1.36
C SER A 207 21.76 17.43 2.77
N LEU A 208 22.23 16.38 3.45
CA LEU A 208 22.76 16.45 4.82
C LEU A 208 23.97 15.52 4.94
N PHE A 209 25.13 16.08 5.32
CA PHE A 209 26.41 15.36 5.35
C PHE A 209 27.24 15.74 6.58
N VAL A 210 28.10 14.83 7.04
CA VAL A 210 28.99 15.09 8.19
C VAL A 210 30.13 16.01 7.76
N VAL A 211 30.41 17.03 8.57
CA VAL A 211 31.56 17.92 8.40
C VAL A 211 32.41 17.89 9.66
N ARG A 212 33.70 17.63 9.49
CA ARG A 212 34.70 17.72 10.56
C ARG A 212 35.68 18.83 10.24
N VAL A 213 35.69 19.87 11.08
CA VAL A 213 36.59 21.01 10.95
C VAL A 213 37.69 20.87 11.98
N ALA A 214 38.94 20.87 11.54
CA ALA A 214 40.11 20.83 12.40
C ALA A 214 40.79 22.21 12.36
N VAL A 215 40.76 22.93 13.49
CA VAL A 215 41.42 24.23 13.61
C VAL A 215 42.91 24.00 13.88
N ARG A 216 43.75 24.50 12.98
CA ARG A 216 45.21 24.47 13.11
C ARG A 216 45.70 25.80 13.67
N ASP A 217 46.69 25.73 14.55
CA ASP A 217 47.38 26.90 15.08
C ASP A 217 48.27 27.56 14.00
N GLU A 218 48.79 28.78 14.24
CA GLU A 218 49.67 29.53 13.33
C GLU A 218 50.93 28.73 12.93
N ARG A 219 51.33 27.77 13.76
CA ARG A 219 52.45 26.85 13.53
C ARG A 219 52.06 25.57 12.75
N GLY A 220 50.80 25.45 12.34
CA GLY A 220 50.25 24.29 11.62
C GLY A 220 49.93 23.07 12.49
N LEU A 221 50.13 23.17 13.81
CA LEU A 221 49.86 22.11 14.79
C LEU A 221 48.36 21.98 15.10
N LEU A 222 47.93 20.76 15.45
CA LEU A 222 46.56 20.43 15.83
C LEU A 222 46.47 20.29 17.36
N PRO A 223 46.07 21.35 18.09
CA PRO A 223 45.90 21.25 19.54
C PRO A 223 44.82 20.23 19.93
N PRO A 224 44.99 19.50 21.05
CA PRO A 224 43.97 18.59 21.56
C PRO A 224 42.68 19.36 21.84
N GLY A 225 41.56 18.91 21.26
CA GLY A 225 40.25 19.58 21.36
C GLY A 225 39.93 20.58 20.25
N SER A 226 40.83 20.83 19.28
CA SER A 226 40.59 21.77 18.18
C SER A 226 39.80 21.18 16.99
N THR A 227 39.28 19.95 17.13
CA THR A 227 38.44 19.31 16.12
C THR A 227 36.97 19.41 16.48
N ILE A 228 36.22 20.11 15.66
CA ILE A 228 34.78 20.30 15.80
C ILE A 228 34.08 19.42 14.76
N SER A 229 33.05 18.68 15.19
CA SER A 229 32.20 17.91 14.29
C SER A 229 30.78 18.49 14.29
N THR A 230 30.21 18.64 13.11
CA THR A 230 28.84 19.13 12.89
C THR A 230 28.28 18.51 11.60
N CYS A 231 27.03 18.81 11.26
CA CYS A 231 26.46 18.45 9.96
C CYS A 231 26.40 19.68 9.06
N GLY A 232 26.86 19.52 7.82
CA GLY A 232 26.62 20.44 6.73
C GLY A 232 25.36 20.06 5.97
N TYR A 233 24.70 21.03 5.35
CA TYR A 233 23.54 20.78 4.51
C TYR A 233 23.58 21.61 3.21
N SER A 234 22.98 21.09 2.14
CA SER A 234 22.94 21.75 0.82
C SER A 234 21.50 22.17 0.49
N PRO A 235 21.19 23.49 0.47
CA PRO A 235 19.84 23.98 0.17
C PRO A 235 19.36 23.57 -1.22
N GLY A 236 20.27 23.50 -2.21
CA GLY A 236 19.94 23.07 -3.57
C GLY A 236 19.58 21.58 -3.62
N ALA A 237 20.38 20.72 -2.98
CA ALA A 237 20.07 19.30 -2.90
C ALA A 237 18.75 19.04 -2.12
N ILE A 238 18.50 19.79 -1.04
CA ILE A 238 17.24 19.73 -0.29
C ILE A 238 16.06 20.09 -1.19
N ALA A 239 16.13 21.21 -1.92
CA ALA A 239 15.07 21.63 -2.82
C ALA A 239 14.77 20.58 -3.89
N ILE A 240 15.80 20.01 -4.53
CA ILE A 240 15.64 18.94 -5.52
C ILE A 240 15.01 17.69 -4.88
N THR A 241 15.49 17.26 -3.72
CA THR A 241 14.93 16.13 -2.97
C THR A 241 13.44 16.33 -2.66
N MET A 242 13.06 17.53 -2.22
CA MET A 242 11.68 17.87 -1.91
C MET A 242 10.77 17.88 -3.15
N ILE A 243 11.25 18.37 -4.29
CA ILE A 243 10.52 18.36 -5.56
C ILE A 243 10.30 16.91 -6.02
N VAL A 244 11.37 16.11 -6.08
CA VAL A 244 11.29 14.69 -6.48
C VAL A 244 10.36 13.91 -5.55
N GLY A 245 10.53 14.07 -4.24
CA GLY A 245 9.64 13.46 -3.24
C GLY A 245 8.18 13.88 -3.38
N GLY A 246 7.93 15.17 -3.61
CA GLY A 246 6.59 15.71 -3.85
C GLY A 246 5.92 15.12 -5.09
N VAL A 247 6.65 15.00 -6.19
CA VAL A 247 6.14 14.35 -7.42
C VAL A 247 5.78 12.89 -7.16
N ILE A 248 6.61 12.14 -6.43
CA ILE A 248 6.35 10.74 -6.09
C ILE A 248 5.08 10.61 -5.24
N ALA A 249 4.90 11.48 -4.25
CA ALA A 249 3.69 11.51 -3.41
C ALA A 249 2.44 11.82 -4.25
N LEU A 250 2.50 12.82 -5.14
CA LEU A 250 1.40 13.17 -6.04
C LEU A 250 1.03 12.03 -6.98
N VAL A 251 2.02 11.37 -7.60
CA VAL A 251 1.79 10.20 -8.46
C VAL A 251 1.13 9.09 -7.67
N THR A 252 1.56 8.85 -6.43
CA THR A 252 0.97 7.80 -5.58
C THR A 252 -0.49 8.10 -5.27
N ILE A 253 -0.82 9.33 -4.86
CA ILE A 253 -2.20 9.76 -4.62
C ILE A 253 -3.02 9.62 -5.91
N ALA A 254 -2.51 10.11 -7.04
CA ALA A 254 -3.19 10.02 -8.33
C ALA A 254 -3.45 8.56 -8.75
N THR A 255 -2.52 7.64 -8.51
CA THR A 255 -2.74 6.21 -8.75
C THR A 255 -3.79 5.63 -7.81
N GLY A 256 -3.82 6.05 -6.54
CA GLY A 256 -4.85 5.65 -5.58
C GLY A 256 -6.25 6.13 -5.93
N LEU A 257 -6.38 7.26 -6.64
CA LEU A 257 -7.65 7.81 -7.12
C LEU A 257 -8.16 7.13 -8.42
N ARG A 258 -7.40 6.21 -9.03
CA ARG A 258 -7.89 5.44 -10.18
C ARG A 258 -9.02 4.51 -9.75
N ARG A 259 -9.98 4.28 -10.63
CA ARG A 259 -11.11 3.37 -10.38
C ARG A 259 -10.79 1.94 -10.79
N TYR A 260 -11.30 0.98 -10.04
CA TYR A 260 -11.39 -0.41 -10.47
C TYR A 260 -12.59 -0.60 -11.41
N PRO A 261 -12.58 -1.65 -12.25
CA PRO A 261 -13.81 -2.10 -12.91
C PRO A 261 -14.86 -2.43 -11.84
N ALA A 262 -16.11 -2.05 -12.06
CA ALA A 262 -17.21 -2.38 -11.15
C ALA A 262 -17.70 -3.80 -11.43
N GLY A 263 -18.30 -4.45 -10.44
CA GLY A 263 -18.94 -5.75 -10.63
C GLY A 263 -18.86 -6.62 -9.39
N MET A 264 -17.70 -6.68 -8.75
CA MET A 264 -17.41 -7.59 -7.64
C MET A 264 -17.18 -6.82 -6.32
N PRO A 265 -17.54 -7.37 -5.15
CA PRO A 265 -17.19 -6.78 -3.87
C PRO A 265 -15.66 -6.79 -3.65
N LEU A 266 -15.13 -5.74 -3.01
CA LEU A 266 -13.70 -5.64 -2.75
C LEU A 266 -13.29 -6.55 -1.57
N SER A 267 -12.61 -7.65 -1.89
CA SER A 267 -12.12 -8.62 -0.89
C SER A 267 -10.77 -8.24 -0.27
N GLY A 268 -9.95 -7.45 -0.96
CA GLY A 268 -8.61 -7.09 -0.48
C GLY A 268 -7.76 -8.34 -0.23
N THR A 269 -7.30 -8.54 1.01
CA THR A 269 -6.54 -9.72 1.45
C THR A 269 -7.27 -10.52 2.53
N CYS A 270 -8.60 -10.38 2.63
CA CYS A 270 -9.40 -11.08 3.63
C CYS A 270 -9.75 -12.49 3.15
N SER A 271 -9.21 -13.52 3.81
CA SER A 271 -9.45 -14.92 3.41
C SER A 271 -10.93 -15.29 3.36
N GLY A 272 -11.73 -14.82 4.31
CA GLY A 272 -13.17 -15.11 4.33
C GLY A 272 -13.92 -14.48 3.15
N ALA A 273 -13.58 -13.25 2.76
CA ALA A 273 -14.19 -12.61 1.60
C ALA A 273 -13.71 -13.27 0.28
N ILE A 274 -12.49 -13.81 0.24
CA ILE A 274 -12.03 -14.62 -0.89
C ILE A 274 -12.84 -15.93 -0.96
N SER A 275 -12.92 -16.65 0.16
CA SER A 275 -13.64 -17.92 0.28
C SER A 275 -15.12 -17.80 -0.05
N ALA A 276 -15.76 -16.73 0.40
CA ALA A 276 -17.17 -16.46 0.11
C ALA A 276 -17.47 -16.33 -1.40
N ALA A 277 -16.47 -15.97 -2.21
CA ALA A 277 -16.58 -15.88 -3.66
C ALA A 277 -16.21 -17.20 -4.38
N CYS A 278 -15.80 -18.25 -3.65
CA CYS A 278 -15.29 -19.51 -4.17
C CYS A 278 -16.22 -20.68 -3.83
N HIS A 279 -17.48 -20.59 -4.24
CA HIS A 279 -18.48 -21.67 -4.11
C HIS A 279 -18.96 -22.09 -5.51
N PRO A 280 -18.12 -22.72 -6.35
CA PRO A 280 -18.49 -23.04 -7.72
C PRO A 280 -19.64 -24.07 -7.75
N PRO A 281 -20.44 -24.13 -8.83
CA PRO A 281 -21.46 -25.15 -8.98
C PRO A 281 -20.82 -26.54 -9.08
N ALA A 282 -21.50 -27.58 -8.59
CA ALA A 282 -20.96 -28.94 -8.46
C ALA A 282 -20.46 -29.55 -9.78
N ASP A 283 -20.97 -29.06 -10.90
CA ASP A 283 -20.66 -29.50 -12.24
C ASP A 283 -19.45 -28.77 -12.86
N ASP A 284 -18.95 -27.69 -12.26
CA ASP A 284 -17.72 -26.99 -12.65
C ASP A 284 -16.47 -27.61 -11.99
N VAL A 285 -16.19 -28.86 -12.37
CA VAL A 285 -15.04 -29.63 -11.89
C VAL A 285 -13.72 -29.01 -12.42
N ASP A 286 -12.69 -28.98 -11.58
CA ASP A 286 -11.36 -28.45 -11.91
C ASP A 286 -11.37 -26.95 -12.32
N ALA A 287 -12.35 -26.18 -11.84
CA ALA A 287 -12.46 -24.75 -12.14
C ALA A 287 -11.16 -23.98 -11.84
N ALA A 288 -10.43 -24.38 -10.79
CA ALA A 288 -9.22 -23.73 -10.34
C ALA A 288 -8.10 -23.70 -11.39
N VAL A 289 -7.97 -24.72 -12.25
CA VAL A 289 -6.91 -24.82 -13.27
C VAL A 289 -7.26 -24.15 -14.60
N LEU A 290 -8.51 -23.69 -14.75
CA LEU A 290 -9.04 -23.06 -15.95
C LEU A 290 -9.14 -21.53 -15.79
N PRO A 291 -9.33 -20.79 -16.89
CA PRO A 291 -9.63 -19.37 -16.83
C PRO A 291 -10.99 -19.10 -16.16
N LEU A 292 -10.98 -18.29 -15.10
CA LEU A 292 -12.13 -17.99 -14.26
C LEU A 292 -12.69 -16.60 -14.51
N GLN A 293 -13.98 -16.44 -14.27
CA GLN A 293 -14.65 -15.14 -14.15
C GLN A 293 -15.60 -15.20 -12.96
N TRP A 294 -15.77 -14.09 -12.25
CA TRP A 294 -16.72 -14.00 -11.15
C TRP A 294 -18.05 -13.44 -11.65
N GLY A 295 -19.15 -14.06 -11.24
CA GLY A 295 -20.50 -13.59 -11.57
C GLY A 295 -21.55 -14.59 -11.10
N VAL A 296 -22.79 -14.41 -11.59
CA VAL A 296 -23.93 -15.26 -11.26
C VAL A 296 -23.77 -16.61 -11.96
N VAL A 297 -23.77 -17.69 -11.18
CA VAL A 297 -23.57 -19.06 -11.68
C VAL A 297 -24.83 -19.92 -11.58
N SER A 298 -25.71 -19.63 -10.62
CA SER A 298 -27.03 -20.25 -10.52
C SER A 298 -28.06 -19.27 -9.99
N THR A 299 -29.33 -19.60 -10.16
CA THR A 299 -30.45 -18.87 -9.53
C THR A 299 -31.48 -19.91 -9.11
N GLN A 300 -31.72 -20.01 -7.81
CA GLN A 300 -32.68 -20.93 -7.21
C GLN A 300 -33.69 -20.12 -6.41
N ASP A 301 -34.98 -20.36 -6.63
CA ASP A 301 -36.08 -19.71 -5.90
C ASP A 301 -36.02 -18.17 -5.85
N GLY A 302 -35.50 -17.54 -6.91
CA GLY A 302 -35.36 -16.09 -7.03
C GLY A 302 -34.12 -15.49 -6.35
N VAL A 303 -33.33 -16.30 -5.63
CA VAL A 303 -32.03 -15.93 -5.07
C VAL A 303 -30.93 -16.43 -6.01
N GLY A 304 -30.06 -15.51 -6.45
CA GLY A 304 -28.91 -15.88 -7.27
C GLY A 304 -27.76 -16.40 -6.42
N HIS A 305 -26.81 -17.11 -7.01
CA HIS A 305 -25.53 -17.41 -6.38
C HIS A 305 -24.40 -16.85 -7.22
N CYS A 306 -23.49 -16.09 -6.60
CA CYS A 306 -22.30 -15.56 -7.28
C CYS A 306 -21.04 -16.32 -6.85
N SER A 307 -20.23 -16.74 -7.81
CA SER A 307 -18.99 -17.43 -7.54
C SER A 307 -18.00 -17.28 -8.70
N PHE A 308 -16.73 -17.59 -8.43
CA PHE A 308 -15.76 -17.88 -9.49
C PHE A 308 -16.16 -19.16 -10.22
N SER A 309 -16.23 -19.08 -11.54
CA SER A 309 -16.51 -20.23 -12.39
C SER A 309 -15.69 -20.20 -13.67
N SER A 310 -15.34 -21.38 -14.17
CA SER A 310 -14.74 -21.59 -15.49
C SER A 310 -15.79 -21.54 -16.61
N ARG A 311 -17.08 -21.57 -16.25
CA ARG A 311 -18.22 -21.52 -17.17
C ARG A 311 -18.75 -20.11 -17.37
N LEU A 312 -19.65 -19.94 -18.32
CA LEU A 312 -20.25 -18.64 -18.61
C LEU A 312 -21.02 -18.14 -17.38
N VAL A 313 -20.65 -16.94 -16.91
CA VAL A 313 -21.29 -16.28 -15.78
C VAL A 313 -22.00 -15.03 -16.26
N ALA A 314 -23.18 -14.75 -15.70
CA ALA A 314 -23.90 -13.51 -15.94
C ALA A 314 -23.44 -12.42 -14.96
N PRO A 315 -23.49 -11.13 -15.34
CA PRO A 315 -23.26 -10.06 -14.38
C PRO A 315 -24.41 -10.01 -13.34
N PRO A 316 -24.11 -9.73 -12.06
CA PRO A 316 -25.14 -9.57 -11.03
C PRO A 316 -26.04 -8.35 -11.30
N ILE A 317 -27.32 -8.48 -10.95
CA ILE A 317 -28.40 -7.52 -11.21
C ILE A 317 -28.61 -6.65 -9.97
N PRO A 318 -28.57 -5.31 -10.10
CA PRO A 318 -28.77 -4.40 -8.96
C PRO A 318 -30.13 -4.62 -8.29
N GLY A 319 -30.13 -4.69 -6.96
CA GLY A 319 -31.33 -4.91 -6.14
C GLY A 319 -31.72 -6.38 -5.97
N GLN A 320 -31.12 -7.31 -6.71
CA GLN A 320 -31.36 -8.74 -6.53
C GLN A 320 -30.53 -9.30 -5.36
N ARG A 321 -31.03 -10.36 -4.73
CA ARG A 321 -30.35 -11.05 -3.62
C ARG A 321 -29.44 -12.13 -4.17
N TYR A 322 -28.28 -12.28 -3.53
CA TYR A 322 -27.36 -13.36 -3.82
C TYR A 322 -26.81 -13.98 -2.53
N ASP A 323 -26.91 -15.30 -2.46
CA ASP A 323 -26.39 -16.14 -1.38
C ASP A 323 -25.41 -17.12 -2.01
#